data_AF-A0A949LQ25-F1
#
_entry.id   AF-A0A949LQ25-F1
#
_cell.length_a   1.000
_cell.length_b   1.000
_cell.length_c   1.000
_cell.angle_alpha   90.00
_cell.angle_beta   90.00
_cell.angle_gamma   90.00
#
_symmetry.space_group_name_H-M   'P 1'
#
loop_
_entity.id
_entity.type
_entity.pdbx_description
1 polymer ?
#
loop_
_entity_poly.entity_id
_entity_poly.type
_entity_poly.pdbx_seq_one_letter_code
_entity_poly.pdbx_strand_id
1 'polypeptide(L)'
;MLKSHRGEILLISAAVMFAANGIISKVAMSPINHGLSAWNMTQIRATGAFLILLTYFLIFKRDQLRVTKKEIPQLIAFGVIGIAIVQSFYF
;
A
#
# COMPACT_ATOMS: atom_id res chain seq x y z
N MET A 1 2.75 -1.90 -29.84
CA MET A 1 4.05 -1.67 -29.18
C MET A 1 3.98 -1.73 -27.64
N LEU A 2 3.12 -0.94 -26.97
CA LEU A 2 2.99 -0.94 -25.49
C LEU A 2 2.55 -2.25 -24.82
N LYS A 3 1.93 -3.20 -25.56
CA LYS A 3 1.54 -4.51 -25.01
C LYS A 3 2.72 -5.49 -24.88
N SER A 4 3.76 -5.37 -25.71
CA SER A 4 4.89 -6.32 -25.75
C SER A 4 5.87 -6.14 -24.60
N HIS A 5 6.01 -4.91 -24.09
CA HIS A 5 6.98 -4.54 -23.06
C HIS A 5 6.32 -4.17 -21.73
N ARG A 6 5.07 -4.61 -21.49
CA ARG A 6 4.33 -4.26 -20.26
C ARG A 6 5.06 -4.69 -19.00
N GLY A 7 5.66 -5.87 -19.02
CA GLY A 7 6.44 -6.40 -17.89
C GLY A 7 7.62 -5.49 -17.56
N GLU A 8 8.38 -5.06 -18.57
CA GLU A 8 9.52 -4.16 -18.40
C GLU A 8 9.11 -2.78 -17.89
N ILE A 9 8.03 -2.21 -18.42
CA ILE A 9 7.51 -0.92 -17.98
C ILE A 9 7.08 -0.99 -16.50
N LEU A 10 6.37 -2.06 -16.12
CA LEU A 10 5.96 -2.27 -14.73
C LEU A 10 7.17 -2.50 -13.81
N LEU A 11 8.17 -3.26 -14.27
CA LEU A 11 9.41 -3.51 -13.52
C LEU A 11 10.17 -2.21 -13.27
N ILE A 12 10.42 -1.41 -14.30
CA ILE A 12 11.14 -0.13 -14.19
C ILE A 12 10.34 0.83 -13.30
N SER A 13 9.02 0.91 -13.48
CA SER A 13 8.16 1.77 -12.65
C SER A 13 8.21 1.34 -11.19
N ALA A 14 8.12 0.04 -10.91
CA ALA A 14 8.23 -0.49 -9.55
C ALA A 14 9.59 -0.18 -8.93
N ALA A 15 10.69 -0.35 -9.68
CA ALA A 15 12.03 -0.04 -9.22
C ALA A 15 12.19 1.46 -8.88
N VAL A 16 11.67 2.35 -9.73
CA VAL A 16 11.71 3.80 -9.49
C VAL A 16 10.88 4.17 -8.25
N MET A 17 9.66 3.64 -8.13
CA MET A 17 8.80 3.89 -6.97
C MET A 17 9.43 3.37 -5.67
N PHE A 18 10.09 2.21 -5.73
CA PHE A 18 10.79 1.63 -4.59
C PHE A 18 11.99 2.49 -4.17
N ALA A 19 12.82 2.93 -5.12
CA ALA A 19 13.95 3.82 -4.85
C ALA A 19 13.49 5.16 -4.25
N ALA A 20 12.44 5.76 -4.80
CA ALA A 20 11.85 6.99 -4.26
C ALA A 20 11.32 6.81 -2.84
N ASN A 21 10.68 5.68 -2.54
CA ASN A 21 10.18 5.38 -1.20
C ASN A 21 11.29 5.41 -0.14
N GLY A 22 12.47 4.84 -0.44
CA GLY A 22 13.61 4.83 0.47
C GLY A 22 14.10 6.24 0.83
N ILE A 23 14.22 7.12 -0.18
CA ILE A 23 14.66 8.51 0.01
C ILE A 23 13.63 9.27 0.86
N ILE A 24 12.35 9.21 0.48
CA ILE A 24 11.26 9.88 1.21
C ILE A 24 11.20 9.41 2.66
N SER A 25 11.34 8.10 2.89
CA SER A 25 11.29 7.53 4.24
C SER A 25 12.45 8.00 5.11
N LYS A 26 13.67 8.04 4.56
CA LYS A 26 14.84 8.53 5.29
C LYS A 26 14.69 10.00 5.69
N VAL A 27 14.14 10.84 4.80
CA VAL A 27 13.87 12.25 5.09
C VAL A 27 12.76 12.40 6.12
N ALA A 28 11.67 11.64 5.98
CA ALA A 28 10.50 11.71 6.87
C ALA A 28 10.81 11.23 8.31
N MET A 29 11.73 10.27 8.44
CA MET A 29 12.22 9.78 9.74
C MET A 29 13.42 10.59 10.27
N SER A 30 13.87 11.62 9.55
CA SER A 30 15.02 12.42 9.95
C SER A 30 14.75 13.17 11.28
N PRO A 31 15.70 13.18 12.23
CA PRO A 31 15.52 13.83 13.53
C PRO A 31 15.32 15.35 13.46
N ILE A 32 15.65 15.97 12.32
CA ILE A 32 15.65 17.42 12.11
C ILE A 32 14.26 18.07 12.36
N ASN A 33 13.16 17.31 12.24
CA ASN A 33 11.78 17.82 12.38
C ASN A 33 10.87 16.96 13.30
N HIS A 34 11.40 16.34 14.37
CA HIS A 34 10.68 15.30 15.13
C HIS A 34 10.24 14.14 14.22
N GLY A 35 11.22 13.52 13.56
CA GLY A 35 11.02 12.49 12.55
C GLY A 35 10.00 11.42 12.94
N LEU A 36 9.21 10.98 11.96
CA LEU A 36 8.17 9.99 12.17
C LEU A 36 8.78 8.68 12.70
N SER A 37 8.11 8.06 13.68
CA SER A 37 8.43 6.70 14.08
C SER A 37 8.19 5.72 12.93
N ALA A 38 8.90 4.60 12.92
CA ALA A 38 8.68 3.55 11.93
C ALA A 38 7.20 3.09 11.91
N TRP A 39 6.58 3.02 13.08
CA TRP A 39 5.16 2.70 13.23
C TRP A 39 4.24 3.71 12.54
N ASN A 40 4.45 5.02 12.78
CA ASN A 40 3.65 6.07 12.15
C ASN A 40 3.81 6.02 10.61
N MET A 41 5.01 5.71 10.14
CA MET A 41 5.29 5.58 8.71
C MET A 41 4.51 4.40 8.09
N THR A 42 4.44 3.26 8.78
CA THR A 42 3.63 2.11 8.38
C THR A 42 2.14 2.45 8.34
N GLN A 43 1.65 3.15 9.36
CA GLN A 43 0.25 3.61 9.40
C GLN A 43 -0.09 4.55 8.24
N ILE A 44 0.77 5.52 7.94
CA ILE A 44 0.59 6.45 6.81
C ILE A 44 0.54 5.69 5.49
N ARG A 45 1.46 4.74 5.26
CA ARG A 45 1.47 3.95 4.01
C ARG A 45 0.23 3.06 3.89
N ALA A 46 -0.15 2.36 4.96
CA ALA A 46 -1.33 1.49 4.97
C ALA A 46 -2.62 2.28 4.75
N THR A 47 -2.78 3.39 5.46
CA THR A 47 -3.95 4.27 5.33
C THR A 47 -3.99 4.93 3.95
N GLY A 48 -2.87 5.42 3.46
CA GLY A 48 -2.76 6.00 2.12
C GLY A 48 -3.12 5.00 1.02
N ALA A 49 -2.58 3.78 1.10
CA ALA A 49 -2.93 2.71 0.16
C ALA A 49 -4.43 2.37 0.23
N PHE A 50 -5.00 2.27 1.44
CA PHE A 50 -6.43 2.05 1.62
C PHE A 50 -7.26 3.17 0.98
N LEU A 51 -6.94 4.43 1.22
CA LEU A 51 -7.66 5.57 0.66
C LEU A 51 -7.58 5.60 -0.87
N ILE A 52 -6.40 5.38 -1.45
CA ILE A 52 -6.21 5.35 -2.90
C ILE A 52 -7.07 4.24 -3.52
N LEU A 53 -7.00 3.03 -2.97
CA LEU A 53 -7.77 1.89 -3.47
C LEU A 53 -9.27 2.12 -3.26
N LEU A 54 -9.70 2.57 -2.08
CA LEU A 54 -11.09 2.86 -1.80
C LEU A 54 -11.65 3.90 -2.77
N THR A 55 -10.95 5.02 -2.97
CA THR A 55 -11.35 6.06 -3.93
C THR A 55 -11.43 5.50 -5.35
N TYR A 56 -10.44 4.71 -5.78
CA TYR A 56 -10.47 4.07 -7.10
C TYR A 56 -11.69 3.17 -7.27
N PHE A 57 -11.97 2.29 -6.31
CA PHE A 57 -13.11 1.39 -6.37
C PHE A 57 -14.44 2.14 -6.29
N LEU A 58 -14.55 3.18 -5.45
CA LEU A 58 -15.76 4.00 -5.37
C LEU A 58 -16.08 4.71 -6.68
N ILE A 59 -15.07 5.17 -7.41
CA ILE A 59 -15.25 5.90 -8.68
C ILE A 59 -15.50 4.93 -9.85
N PHE A 60 -14.72 3.84 -9.95
CA PHE A 60 -14.69 3.04 -11.17
C PHE A 60 -15.31 1.64 -11.06
N LYS A 61 -15.41 1.08 -9.83
CA LYS A 61 -15.72 -0.35 -9.59
C LYS A 61 -16.58 -0.56 -8.34
N ARG A 62 -17.56 0.32 -8.12
CA ARG A 62 -18.35 0.35 -6.87
C ARG A 62 -19.14 -0.93 -6.63
N ASP A 63 -19.54 -1.61 -7.70
CA ASP A 63 -20.20 -2.91 -7.68
C ASP A 63 -19.34 -4.01 -7.03
N GLN A 64 -18.01 -3.92 -7.15
CA GLN A 64 -17.07 -4.89 -6.58
C GLN A 64 -16.84 -4.70 -5.07
N LEU A 65 -17.30 -3.59 -4.48
CA LEU A 65 -17.25 -3.37 -3.02
C LEU A 65 -18.35 -4.15 -2.27
N ARG A 66 -19.23 -4.85 -2.98
CA ARG A 66 -20.29 -5.66 -2.38
C ARG A 66 -19.71 -6.97 -1.87
N VAL A 67 -19.64 -7.09 -0.56
CA VAL A 67 -19.13 -8.29 0.12
C VAL A 67 -20.29 -9.13 0.64
N THR A 68 -20.24 -10.45 0.45
CA THR A 68 -21.19 -11.37 1.07
C THR A 68 -20.74 -11.75 2.49
N LYS A 69 -21.69 -12.04 3.38
CA LYS A 69 -21.37 -12.39 4.78
C LYS A 69 -20.43 -13.59 4.92
N LYS A 70 -20.37 -14.46 3.91
CA LYS A 70 -19.49 -15.64 3.87
C LYS A 70 -18.03 -15.29 3.60
N GLU A 71 -17.76 -14.17 2.94
CA GLU A 71 -16.41 -13.71 2.59
C GLU A 71 -15.77 -12.89 3.71
N ILE A 72 -16.58 -12.33 4.63
CA ILE A 72 -16.12 -11.50 5.74
C ILE A 72 -15.00 -12.16 6.55
N PRO A 73 -15.11 -13.44 6.99
CA PRO A 73 -14.03 -14.08 7.75
C PRO A 73 -12.72 -14.16 6.97
N GLN A 74 -12.78 -14.43 5.66
CA GLN A 74 -11.59 -14.49 4.81
C GLN A 74 -10.96 -13.11 4.61
N LEU A 75 -11.78 -12.08 4.41
CA LEU A 75 -11.31 -10.69 4.29
C LEU A 75 -10.69 -10.17 5.58
N ILE A 76 -11.28 -10.52 6.73
CA ILE A 76 -10.70 -10.21 8.05
C ILE A 76 -9.36 -10.93 8.20
N ALA A 77 -9.30 -12.22 7.90
CA ALA A 77 -8.05 -12.98 7.98
C ALA A 77 -6.97 -12.39 7.06
N PHE A 78 -7.32 -12.03 5.83
CA PHE A 78 -6.41 -11.39 4.88
C PHE A 78 -5.91 -10.02 5.38
N GLY A 79 -6.82 -9.18 5.88
CA GLY A 79 -6.46 -7.86 6.41
C GLY A 79 -5.62 -7.94 7.69
N VAL A 80 -5.97 -8.81 8.63
CA VAL A 80 -5.24 -8.94 9.90
C VAL A 80 -3.91 -9.64 9.69
N ILE A 81 -3.90 -10.82 9.07
CA ILE A 81 -2.70 -11.65 8.94
C ILE A 81 -1.83 -11.15 7.78
N GLY A 82 -2.42 -10.99 6.60
CA GLY A 82 -1.68 -10.66 5.38
C GLY A 82 -1.19 -9.22 5.33
N ILE A 83 -1.93 -8.28 5.92
CA ILE A 83 -1.58 -6.84 5.89
C ILE A 83 -1.07 -6.38 7.26
N ALA A 84 -1.90 -6.39 8.30
CA ALA A 84 -1.55 -5.74 9.56
C ALA A 84 -0.35 -6.39 10.25
N ILE A 85 -0.35 -7.72 10.41
CA ILE A 85 0.75 -8.45 11.04
C ILE A 85 2.03 -8.32 10.21
N VAL A 86 1.98 -8.65 8.92
CA VAL A 86 3.17 -8.57 8.03
C VAL A 86 3.79 -7.18 8.05
N GLN A 87 2.98 -6.13 7.93
CA GLN A 87 3.48 -4.74 7.96
C GLN A 87 4.04 -4.33 9.33
N SER A 88 3.56 -4.95 10.42
CA SER A 88 4.07 -4.72 11.77
C SER A 88 5.45 -5.37 11.98
N PHE A 89 5.75 -6.47 11.29
CA PHE A 89 7.04 -7.17 11.35
C PHE A 89 8.06 -6.70 10.30
N TYR A 90 7.64 -5.89 9.32
CA TYR A 90 8.53 -5.38 8.27
C TYR A 90 9.46 -4.25 8.76
N PHE A 91 9.13 -3.61 9.89
CA PHE A 91 9.89 -2.50 10.47
C PHE A 91 10.39 -2.80 11.87
#